data_AF-A0AAD9LCG0-F1
#
_entry.id   AF-A0AAD9LCG0-F1
#
_cell.length_a   1.000
_cell.length_b   1.000
_cell.length_c   1.000
_cell.angle_alpha   90.00
_cell.angle_beta   90.00
_cell.angle_gamma   90.00
#
_symmetry.space_group_name_H-M   'P 1'
#
loop_
_entity.id
_entity.type
_entity.pdbx_description
1 polymer ?
#
loop_
_entity_poly.entity_id
_entity_poly.type
_entity_poly.pdbx_seq_one_letter_code
_entity_poly.pdbx_strand_id
1 'polypeptide(L)'
;MADSRVGRFIIVAYFGVVRIITTAGKYWNSIQVGHRERYSVQRLLSFRDYYERTSAIRVFTVCTFSLVPAFILAILMECIPLKPPEDGWKANYAFWIRLFVSSLPISFGAVFQVIEVLEPGVLSPTGVIVTAVGSCAGYVALTMAIAASWKFPVPFGYVFCVPPFVGFYMILFVLSIGPKVLARSPVLRRQLISQLLVVAAQAVLAIAYPLFSAVFNQLSGDQQTVFVFVLPILKFCIKQVIARMSSHLEECVGLIVVFSVDVCSVVYVVVSLQTAISPLTTTLMLTSDAFFVLLALRSIYYHADASNSWRSAQVQPSTSQNMDYFQTLMTLIQEAFQYANKPNAPPVPIRVRAPIQLPLSVESARFISSLVHGKRRNAGKSTFSTSRVELKQVSGRSEPHQYQSDTRRWHTKHATSPCRVSPAPNKLIDSKGPQVLHTISSRTFTRANFEDIVHSSARPTVSAPVDRSTAITDAQEALQTLFHSEYVVMAEFVECVIPVLYGIYLTCLYHLPTAAYYPHTRHLTPEKFASTQINFMVYALVEFASFAGLNLLLKRKFGFSPLYQLAFVLETQMGTLQGHLFLWVSWILQITLTHNGKYYLPLVHFI
;
A
#
# COMPACT_ATOMS: atom_id res chain seq x y z
N MET A 1 46.18 32.80 20.43
CA MET A 1 44.72 32.80 20.73
C MET A 1 43.83 32.51 19.51
N ALA A 2 44.13 33.01 18.31
CA ALA A 2 43.25 32.89 17.12
C ALA A 2 42.79 31.45 16.80
N ASP A 3 43.72 30.48 16.74
CA ASP A 3 43.45 29.05 16.43
C ASP A 3 42.23 28.47 17.15
N SER A 4 42.15 28.72 18.46
CA SER A 4 41.10 28.16 19.32
C SER A 4 39.67 28.57 18.91
N ARG A 5 39.52 29.65 18.12
CA ARG A 5 38.22 30.07 17.57
C ARG A 5 37.90 29.35 16.27
N VAL A 6 38.88 29.19 15.38
CA VAL A 6 38.72 28.48 14.09
C VAL A 6 38.37 27.02 14.32
N GLY A 7 39.09 26.33 15.21
CA GLY A 7 38.79 24.94 15.57
C GLY A 7 37.37 24.76 16.14
N ARG A 8 36.92 25.65 17.02
CA ARG A 8 35.53 25.63 17.53
C ARG A 8 34.51 25.89 16.44
N PHE A 9 34.77 26.79 15.50
CA PHE A 9 33.86 27.10 14.40
C PHE A 9 33.70 25.91 13.44
N ILE A 10 34.81 25.22 13.11
CA ILE A 10 34.81 23.99 12.32
C ILE A 10 34.03 22.88 13.05
N ILE A 11 34.24 22.70 14.36
CA ILE A 11 33.52 21.70 15.16
C ILE A 11 32.01 22.00 15.19
N VAL A 12 31.61 23.26 15.41
CA VAL A 12 30.18 23.66 15.41
C VAL A 12 29.55 23.51 14.02
N ALA A 13 30.28 23.86 12.95
CA ALA A 13 29.82 23.64 11.57
C ALA A 13 29.66 22.14 11.26
N TYR A 14 30.62 21.31 11.67
CA TYR A 14 30.56 19.85 11.52
C TYR A 14 29.36 19.25 12.27
N PHE A 15 29.16 19.58 13.54
CA PHE A 15 27.98 19.13 14.30
C PHE A 15 26.67 19.68 13.71
N GLY A 16 26.66 20.90 13.17
CA GLY A 16 25.52 21.47 12.44
C GLY A 16 25.18 20.65 11.18
N VAL A 17 26.17 20.37 10.33
CA VAL A 17 26.01 19.55 9.11
C VAL A 17 25.60 18.13 9.45
N VAL A 18 26.22 17.48 10.45
CA VAL A 18 25.83 16.14 10.92
C VAL A 18 24.41 16.14 11.50
N ARG A 19 24.00 17.19 12.24
CA ARG A 19 22.63 17.34 12.74
C ARG A 19 21.63 17.54 11.61
N ILE A 20 21.97 18.30 10.57
CA ILE A 20 21.13 18.47 9.37
C ILE A 20 21.02 17.14 8.61
N ILE A 21 22.12 16.45 8.32
CA ILE A 21 22.14 15.17 7.61
C ILE A 21 21.38 14.09 8.39
N THR A 22 21.55 13.99 9.70
CA THR A 22 20.82 13.01 10.53
C THR A 22 19.35 13.38 10.72
N THR A 23 18.99 14.66 10.73
CA THR A 23 17.58 15.10 10.74
C THR A 23 16.93 14.83 9.38
N ALA A 24 17.61 15.12 8.27
CA ALA A 24 17.17 14.81 6.93
C ALA A 24 17.05 13.30 6.69
N GLY A 25 17.98 12.49 7.21
CA GLY A 25 17.90 11.03 7.18
C GLY A 25 16.73 10.47 7.99
N LYS A 26 16.50 10.98 9.21
CA LYS A 26 15.32 10.62 10.02
C LYS A 26 14.01 11.03 9.34
N TYR A 27 13.97 12.21 8.72
CA TYR A 27 12.83 12.70 7.95
C TYR A 27 12.59 11.81 6.72
N TRP A 28 13.62 11.52 5.94
CA TRP A 28 13.60 10.60 4.79
C TRP A 28 13.09 9.20 5.18
N ASN A 29 13.62 8.60 6.26
CA ASN A 29 13.15 7.31 6.76
C ASN A 29 11.66 7.36 7.19
N SER A 30 11.19 8.45 7.80
CA SER A 30 9.76 8.64 8.13
C SER A 30 8.85 8.85 6.90
N ILE A 31 9.45 9.05 5.73
CA ILE A 31 8.79 9.36 4.45
C ILE A 31 8.83 8.17 3.49
N GLN A 32 9.80 7.26 3.61
CA GLN A 32 9.78 5.98 2.90
C GLN A 32 8.55 5.16 3.31
N VAL A 33 7.69 4.83 2.34
CA VAL A 33 6.40 4.16 2.58
C VAL A 33 6.59 2.81 3.28
N GLY A 34 7.56 2.00 2.82
CA GLY A 34 7.92 0.72 3.44
C GLY A 34 8.44 0.80 4.89
N HIS A 35 8.69 1.99 5.44
CA HIS A 35 9.03 2.17 6.86
C HIS A 35 7.83 2.57 7.75
N ARG A 36 6.67 2.89 7.17
CA ARG A 36 5.47 3.31 7.93
C ARG A 36 4.60 2.16 8.43
N GLU A 37 4.72 1.01 7.79
CA GLU A 37 3.90 -0.17 8.05
C GLU A 37 4.56 -1.08 9.09
N ARG A 38 3.76 -1.95 9.73
CA ARG A 38 4.27 -2.94 10.69
C ARG A 38 3.97 -4.33 10.15
N TYR A 39 5.01 -5.11 9.84
CA TYR A 39 4.83 -6.49 9.42
C TYR A 39 4.27 -7.32 10.57
N SER A 40 3.18 -8.06 10.34
CA SER A 40 2.63 -8.96 11.36
C SER A 40 3.39 -10.29 11.40
N VAL A 41 3.46 -10.89 12.59
CA VAL A 41 3.97 -12.26 12.77
C VAL A 41 3.15 -13.26 11.94
N GLN A 42 1.85 -13.02 11.78
CA GLN A 42 0.99 -13.78 10.88
C GLN A 42 1.41 -13.65 9.41
N ARG A 43 1.72 -12.45 8.89
CA ARG A 43 2.18 -12.28 7.51
C ARG A 43 3.49 -13.02 7.27
N LEU A 44 4.47 -12.86 8.16
CA LEU A 44 5.75 -13.61 8.15
C LEU A 44 5.54 -15.13 8.05
N LEU A 45 4.70 -15.69 8.92
CA LEU A 45 4.48 -17.14 8.96
C LEU A 45 3.71 -17.64 7.74
N SER A 46 2.72 -16.89 7.26
CA SER A 46 2.00 -17.23 6.03
C SER A 46 2.90 -17.16 4.79
N PHE A 47 3.88 -16.24 4.77
CA PHE A 47 4.90 -16.16 3.72
C PHE A 47 5.88 -17.34 3.79
N ARG A 48 6.35 -17.74 4.99
CA ARG A 48 7.14 -18.97 5.16
C ARG A 48 6.37 -20.21 4.70
N ASP A 49 5.12 -20.36 5.16
CA ASP A 49 4.22 -21.46 4.78
C ASP A 49 3.91 -21.48 3.26
N TYR A 50 4.05 -20.35 2.57
CA TYR A 50 3.95 -20.22 1.12
C TYR A 50 5.27 -20.59 0.43
N TYR A 51 6.41 -20.13 0.94
CA TYR A 51 7.75 -20.44 0.45
C TYR A 51 8.03 -21.96 0.47
N GLU A 52 7.70 -22.64 1.57
CA GLU A 52 7.87 -24.09 1.73
C GLU A 52 6.96 -24.92 0.80
N ARG A 53 5.78 -24.40 0.43
CA ARG A 53 4.73 -25.16 -0.28
C ARG A 53 4.70 -24.93 -1.79
N THR A 54 5.20 -23.79 -2.26
CA THR A 54 4.96 -23.32 -3.65
C THR A 54 6.12 -23.69 -4.56
N SER A 55 5.83 -24.27 -5.73
CA SER A 55 6.87 -24.57 -6.71
C SER A 55 7.36 -23.31 -7.44
N ALA A 56 8.64 -23.28 -7.81
CA ALA A 56 9.23 -22.17 -8.56
C ALA A 56 8.50 -21.89 -9.90
N ILE A 57 7.92 -22.92 -10.52
CA ILE A 57 7.11 -22.78 -11.74
C ILE A 57 5.85 -21.95 -11.44
N ARG A 58 5.12 -22.25 -10.35
CA ARG A 58 3.95 -21.46 -9.95
C ARG A 58 4.32 -20.02 -9.61
N VAL A 59 5.42 -19.81 -8.87
CA VAL A 59 5.96 -18.46 -8.57
C VAL A 59 6.22 -17.68 -9.87
N PHE A 60 6.91 -18.28 -10.83
CA PHE A 60 7.16 -17.67 -12.14
C PHE A 60 5.85 -17.35 -12.88
N THR A 61 4.93 -18.31 -12.97
CA THR A 61 3.61 -18.13 -13.62
C THR A 61 2.82 -16.98 -13.00
N VAL A 62 2.77 -16.86 -11.67
CA VAL A 62 2.10 -15.75 -10.98
C VAL A 62 2.74 -14.41 -11.38
N CYS A 63 4.07 -14.30 -11.31
CA CYS A 63 4.77 -13.06 -11.64
C CYS A 63 4.59 -12.68 -13.12
N THR A 64 4.66 -13.63 -14.05
CA THR A 64 4.48 -13.35 -15.50
C THR A 64 3.04 -12.93 -15.83
N PHE A 65 2.03 -13.65 -15.33
CA PHE A 65 0.64 -13.44 -15.77
C PHE A 65 -0.16 -12.42 -14.97
N SER A 66 0.32 -11.96 -13.80
CA SER A 66 -0.44 -11.01 -12.96
C SER A 66 -0.81 -9.70 -13.64
N LEU A 67 0.04 -9.14 -14.52
CA LEU A 67 -0.22 -7.87 -15.19
C LEU A 67 -0.92 -8.00 -16.55
N VAL A 68 -0.93 -9.21 -17.12
CA VAL A 68 -1.39 -9.47 -18.49
C VAL A 68 -2.89 -9.19 -18.73
N PRO A 69 -3.84 -9.53 -17.82
CA PRO A 69 -5.28 -9.31 -18.05
C PRO A 69 -5.66 -7.87 -18.37
N ALA A 70 -5.04 -6.89 -17.69
CA ALA A 70 -5.33 -5.47 -17.90
C ALA A 70 -4.85 -4.98 -19.29
N PHE A 71 -3.71 -5.47 -19.77
CA PHE A 71 -3.21 -5.16 -21.11
C PHE A 71 -3.99 -5.88 -22.22
N ILE A 72 -4.40 -7.15 -22.02
CA ILE A 72 -5.34 -7.82 -22.93
C ILE A 72 -6.63 -7.02 -23.06
N LEU A 73 -7.19 -6.57 -21.93
CA LEU A 73 -8.44 -5.81 -21.93
C LEU A 73 -8.29 -4.44 -22.62
N ALA A 74 -7.14 -3.77 -22.48
CA ALA A 74 -6.83 -2.56 -23.24
C ALA A 74 -6.76 -2.83 -24.76
N ILE A 75 -6.07 -3.89 -25.20
CA ILE A 75 -6.01 -4.28 -26.63
C ILE A 75 -7.42 -4.56 -27.18
N LEU A 76 -8.27 -5.26 -26.42
CA LEU A 76 -9.67 -5.52 -26.81
C LEU A 76 -10.51 -4.23 -26.96
N MET A 77 -10.20 -3.17 -26.22
CA MET A 77 -10.85 -1.86 -26.38
C MET A 77 -10.35 -1.10 -27.62
N GLU A 78 -9.12 -1.35 -28.07
CA GLU A 78 -8.59 -0.77 -29.31
C GLU A 78 -9.21 -1.38 -30.58
N CYS A 79 -9.79 -2.58 -30.48
CA CYS A 79 -10.57 -3.20 -31.55
C CYS A 79 -11.92 -2.51 -31.82
N ILE A 80 -12.39 -1.58 -30.97
CA ILE A 80 -13.63 -0.84 -31.20
C ILE A 80 -13.36 0.27 -32.23
N PRO A 81 -13.97 0.23 -33.44
CA PRO A 81 -13.65 1.17 -34.51
C PRO A 81 -14.16 2.58 -34.20
N LEU A 82 -13.32 3.58 -34.49
CA LEU A 82 -13.62 4.99 -34.31
C LEU A 82 -13.72 5.71 -35.66
N LYS A 83 -14.41 6.86 -35.66
CA LYS A 83 -14.52 7.79 -36.80
C LYS A 83 -13.72 9.07 -36.55
N PRO A 84 -13.50 9.93 -37.56
CA PRO A 84 -12.98 11.27 -37.33
C PRO A 84 -13.82 12.02 -36.27
N PRO A 85 -13.20 12.69 -35.28
CA PRO A 85 -13.94 13.49 -34.31
C PRO A 85 -14.62 14.72 -34.95
N GLU A 86 -14.17 15.09 -36.15
CA GLU A 86 -14.73 16.15 -37.00
C GLU A 86 -16.15 15.84 -37.49
N ASP A 87 -16.53 14.55 -37.62
CA ASP A 87 -17.91 14.11 -37.93
C ASP A 87 -18.92 14.43 -36.80
N GLY A 88 -18.44 14.93 -35.65
CA GLY A 88 -19.25 15.30 -34.50
C GLY A 88 -19.70 14.14 -33.61
N TRP A 89 -20.34 14.49 -32.50
CA TRP A 89 -20.65 13.55 -31.40
C TRP A 89 -21.65 12.44 -31.78
N LYS A 90 -22.55 12.70 -32.74
CA LYS A 90 -23.56 11.74 -33.19
C LYS A 90 -22.99 10.65 -34.10
N ALA A 91 -22.09 11.02 -35.01
CA ALA A 91 -21.42 10.06 -35.90
C ALA A 91 -20.47 9.14 -35.13
N ASN A 92 -19.86 9.65 -34.07
CA ASN A 92 -18.93 8.94 -33.19
C ASN A 92 -19.65 8.08 -32.11
N TYR A 93 -20.75 7.41 -32.45
CA TYR A 93 -21.50 6.57 -31.50
C TYR A 93 -20.65 5.46 -30.86
N ALA A 94 -19.70 4.89 -31.60
CA ALA A 94 -18.77 3.88 -31.13
C ALA A 94 -17.80 4.40 -30.05
N PHE A 95 -17.50 5.70 -30.03
CA PHE A 95 -16.72 6.31 -28.94
C PHE A 95 -17.48 6.25 -27.61
N TRP A 96 -18.80 6.50 -27.60
CA TRP A 96 -19.62 6.41 -26.39
C TRP A 96 -19.74 4.98 -25.86
N ILE A 97 -19.86 4.00 -26.76
CA ILE A 97 -19.81 2.57 -26.42
C ILE A 97 -18.44 2.23 -25.81
N ARG A 98 -17.34 2.65 -26.43
CA ARG A 98 -15.97 2.45 -25.93
C ARG A 98 -15.76 3.09 -24.56
N LEU A 99 -16.23 4.33 -24.35
CA LEU A 99 -16.12 5.08 -23.08
C LEU A 99 -16.90 4.40 -21.94
N PHE A 100 -18.04 3.79 -22.26
CA PHE A 100 -18.78 2.95 -21.32
C PHE A 100 -18.02 1.67 -20.99
N VAL A 101 -17.55 0.94 -22.01
CA VAL A 101 -16.80 -0.31 -21.86
C VAL A 101 -15.48 -0.11 -21.10
N SER A 102 -14.77 1.00 -21.31
CA SER A 102 -13.51 1.30 -20.61
C SER A 102 -13.68 1.83 -19.18
N SER A 103 -14.80 2.48 -18.87
CA SER A 103 -15.11 2.88 -17.50
C SER A 103 -15.64 1.75 -16.63
N LEU A 104 -16.19 0.67 -17.20
CA LEU A 104 -16.68 -0.48 -16.42
C LEU A 104 -15.58 -1.14 -15.57
N PRO A 105 -14.40 -1.53 -16.09
CA PRO A 105 -13.31 -2.09 -15.29
C PRO A 105 -12.76 -1.12 -14.24
N ILE A 106 -12.68 0.18 -14.58
CA ILE A 106 -12.32 1.25 -13.64
C ILE A 106 -13.31 1.26 -12.46
N SER A 107 -14.61 1.22 -12.72
CA SER A 107 -15.64 1.32 -11.69
C SER A 107 -15.78 0.02 -10.87
N PHE A 108 -15.75 -1.15 -11.51
CA PHE A 108 -15.70 -2.42 -10.79
C PHE A 108 -14.43 -2.55 -9.94
N GLY A 109 -13.26 -2.14 -10.46
CA GLY A 109 -12.01 -2.11 -9.71
C GLY A 109 -12.08 -1.25 -8.45
N ALA A 110 -12.66 -0.05 -8.58
CA ALA A 110 -12.93 0.83 -7.43
C ALA A 110 -13.91 0.19 -6.42
N VAL A 111 -15.00 -0.46 -6.89
CA VAL A 111 -15.91 -1.19 -5.97
C VAL A 111 -15.17 -2.29 -5.22
N PHE A 112 -14.38 -3.13 -5.91
CA PHE A 112 -13.63 -4.23 -5.31
C PHE A 112 -12.61 -3.74 -4.27
N GLN A 113 -11.83 -2.71 -4.61
CA GLN A 113 -10.89 -2.04 -3.70
C GLN A 113 -11.56 -1.57 -2.40
N VAL A 114 -12.80 -1.10 -2.45
CA VAL A 114 -13.52 -0.64 -1.25
C VAL A 114 -14.15 -1.82 -0.49
N ILE A 115 -14.78 -2.80 -1.15
CA ILE A 115 -15.46 -3.89 -0.45
C ILE A 115 -14.51 -4.93 0.16
N GLU A 116 -13.28 -5.10 -0.33
CA GLU A 116 -12.28 -5.99 0.28
C GLU A 116 -11.86 -5.54 1.69
N VAL A 117 -12.17 -4.29 2.07
CA VAL A 117 -11.85 -3.72 3.39
C VAL A 117 -13.09 -3.57 4.28
N LEU A 118 -14.29 -3.55 3.69
CA LEU A 118 -15.54 -3.45 4.43
C LEU A 118 -15.95 -4.83 5.02
N GLU A 119 -16.84 -4.81 6.00
CA GLU A 119 -17.37 -6.05 6.58
C GLU A 119 -18.13 -6.88 5.51
N PRO A 120 -17.90 -8.20 5.42
CA PRO A 120 -18.58 -9.04 4.43
C PRO A 120 -20.12 -8.94 4.52
N GLY A 121 -20.77 -8.69 3.38
CA GLY A 121 -22.23 -8.54 3.29
C GLY A 121 -22.76 -7.11 3.44
N VAL A 122 -21.90 -6.10 3.62
CA VAL A 122 -22.30 -4.67 3.63
C VAL A 122 -22.96 -4.22 2.31
N LEU A 123 -22.53 -4.78 1.17
CA LEU A 123 -23.03 -4.43 -0.16
C LEU A 123 -23.61 -5.66 -0.86
N SER A 124 -24.85 -5.54 -1.36
CA SER A 124 -25.50 -6.57 -2.19
C SER A 124 -24.80 -6.69 -3.56
N PRO A 125 -24.76 -7.88 -4.20
CA PRO A 125 -24.34 -8.02 -5.60
C PRO A 125 -25.08 -7.08 -6.55
N THR A 126 -26.37 -6.81 -6.28
CA THR A 126 -27.16 -5.82 -7.03
C THR A 126 -26.62 -4.40 -6.83
N GLY A 127 -26.18 -4.06 -5.61
CA GLY A 127 -25.57 -2.78 -5.28
C GLY A 127 -24.18 -2.58 -5.90
N VAL A 128 -23.39 -3.66 -6.02
CA VAL A 128 -22.14 -3.68 -6.81
C VAL A 128 -22.44 -3.32 -8.27
N ILE A 129 -23.40 -4.01 -8.89
CA ILE A 129 -23.77 -3.79 -10.31
C ILE A 129 -24.34 -2.38 -10.50
N VAL A 130 -25.27 -1.93 -9.65
CA VAL A 130 -25.87 -0.58 -9.73
C VAL A 130 -24.82 0.51 -9.56
N THR A 131 -23.85 0.35 -8.67
CA THR A 131 -22.77 1.32 -8.49
C THR A 131 -21.83 1.36 -9.69
N ALA A 132 -21.37 0.19 -10.16
CA ALA A 132 -20.45 0.10 -11.29
C ALA A 132 -21.09 0.58 -12.60
N VAL A 133 -22.20 -0.04 -13.01
CA VAL A 133 -22.91 0.28 -14.25
C VAL A 133 -23.52 1.69 -14.21
N GLY A 134 -24.09 2.09 -13.07
CA GLY A 134 -24.73 3.41 -12.93
C GLY A 134 -23.75 4.58 -12.97
N SER A 135 -22.53 4.43 -12.42
CA SER A 135 -21.51 5.48 -12.50
C SER A 135 -20.93 5.60 -13.91
N CYS A 136 -20.72 4.48 -14.61
CA CYS A 136 -20.37 4.49 -16.04
C CYS A 136 -21.46 5.14 -16.90
N ALA A 137 -22.73 4.78 -16.68
CA ALA A 137 -23.85 5.37 -17.41
C ALA A 137 -23.99 6.88 -17.14
N GLY A 138 -23.87 7.31 -15.87
CA GLY A 138 -23.91 8.73 -15.49
C GLY A 138 -22.75 9.54 -16.08
N TYR A 139 -21.53 8.99 -16.06
CA TYR A 139 -20.35 9.59 -16.71
C TYR A 139 -20.56 9.75 -18.22
N VAL A 140 -20.88 8.67 -18.94
CA VAL A 140 -21.06 8.72 -20.40
C VAL A 140 -22.21 9.65 -20.78
N ALA A 141 -23.35 9.60 -20.07
CA ALA A 141 -24.47 10.51 -20.31
C ALA A 141 -24.10 11.99 -20.07
N LEU A 142 -23.31 12.29 -19.02
CA LEU A 142 -22.83 13.65 -18.76
C LEU A 142 -21.84 14.12 -19.83
N THR A 143 -20.87 13.30 -20.22
CA THR A 143 -19.91 13.66 -21.28
C THR A 143 -20.61 13.82 -22.63
N MET A 144 -21.63 12.99 -22.93
CA MET A 144 -22.50 13.18 -24.10
C MET A 144 -23.30 14.49 -24.03
N ALA A 145 -23.85 14.85 -22.87
CA ALA A 145 -24.57 16.10 -22.67
C ALA A 145 -23.65 17.32 -22.89
N ILE A 146 -22.44 17.32 -22.32
CA ILE A 146 -21.42 18.37 -22.52
C ILE A 146 -20.98 18.45 -23.99
N ALA A 147 -20.78 17.30 -24.66
CA ALA A 147 -20.45 17.23 -26.07
C ALA A 147 -21.57 17.76 -26.99
N ALA A 148 -22.82 17.63 -26.55
CA ALA A 148 -24.00 18.14 -27.25
C ALA A 148 -24.30 19.62 -26.97
N SER A 149 -23.98 20.12 -25.77
CA SER A 149 -24.28 21.50 -25.36
C SER A 149 -23.15 22.50 -25.58
N TRP A 150 -21.89 22.04 -25.67
CA TRP A 150 -20.72 22.92 -25.79
C TRP A 150 -19.86 22.61 -27.01
N LYS A 151 -19.11 21.50 -27.00
CA LYS A 151 -18.23 21.10 -28.11
C LYS A 151 -17.84 19.63 -28.04
N PHE A 152 -17.74 19.01 -29.21
CA PHE A 152 -17.10 17.72 -29.40
C PHE A 152 -15.82 17.88 -30.25
N PRO A 153 -14.70 17.18 -29.95
CA PRO A 153 -14.45 16.47 -28.69
C PRO A 153 -14.36 17.45 -27.51
N VAL A 154 -14.69 16.98 -26.29
CA VAL A 154 -14.78 17.83 -25.10
C VAL A 154 -13.38 18.32 -24.69
N PRO A 155 -13.13 19.64 -24.58
CA PRO A 155 -11.81 20.15 -24.16
C PRO A 155 -11.39 19.57 -22.80
N PHE A 156 -10.11 19.18 -22.66
CA PHE A 156 -9.58 18.53 -21.45
C PHE A 156 -10.46 17.37 -20.90
N GLY A 157 -11.08 16.57 -21.78
CA GLY A 157 -12.22 15.70 -21.46
C GLY A 157 -12.06 14.85 -20.20
N TYR A 158 -10.94 14.14 -20.04
CA TYR A 158 -10.68 13.36 -18.82
C TYR A 158 -10.55 14.22 -17.55
N VAL A 159 -9.87 15.38 -17.61
CA VAL A 159 -9.69 16.25 -16.44
C VAL A 159 -11.03 16.81 -15.95
N PHE A 160 -11.93 17.18 -16.87
CA PHE A 160 -13.28 17.63 -16.50
C PHE A 160 -14.22 16.48 -16.08
N CYS A 161 -14.07 15.28 -16.63
CA CYS A 161 -15.02 14.18 -16.40
C CYS A 161 -14.62 13.20 -15.27
N VAL A 162 -13.35 13.16 -14.84
CA VAL A 162 -12.93 12.36 -13.68
C VAL A 162 -13.64 12.79 -12.38
N PRO A 163 -13.73 14.09 -12.00
CA PRO A 163 -14.44 14.48 -10.78
C PRO A 163 -15.94 14.14 -10.79
N PRO A 164 -16.71 14.34 -11.89
CA PRO A 164 -18.08 13.85 -11.99
C PRO A 164 -18.23 12.33 -11.96
N PHE A 165 -17.36 11.56 -12.64
CA PHE A 165 -17.38 10.09 -12.57
C PHE A 165 -17.19 9.60 -11.13
N VAL A 166 -16.20 10.16 -10.41
CA VAL A 166 -15.99 9.90 -8.99
C VAL A 166 -17.19 10.34 -8.17
N GLY A 167 -17.80 11.50 -8.47
CA GLY A 167 -19.04 11.96 -7.85
C GLY A 167 -20.19 10.95 -7.97
N PHE A 168 -20.47 10.47 -9.19
CA PHE A 168 -21.48 9.44 -9.43
C PHE A 168 -21.17 8.13 -8.71
N TYR A 169 -19.91 7.67 -8.77
CA TYR A 169 -19.44 6.49 -8.03
C TYR A 169 -19.71 6.63 -6.53
N MET A 170 -19.25 7.71 -5.90
CA MET A 170 -19.37 7.95 -4.45
C MET A 170 -20.83 8.02 -4.01
N ILE A 171 -21.69 8.71 -4.78
CA ILE A 171 -23.13 8.83 -4.51
C ILE A 171 -23.81 7.46 -4.63
N LEU A 172 -23.59 6.72 -5.73
CA LEU A 172 -24.23 5.42 -5.95
C LEU A 172 -23.75 4.35 -4.97
N PHE A 173 -22.47 4.38 -4.57
CA PHE A 173 -21.92 3.48 -3.55
C PHE A 173 -22.59 3.69 -2.19
N VAL A 174 -22.72 4.95 -1.75
CA VAL A 174 -23.39 5.31 -0.49
C VAL A 174 -24.89 4.97 -0.53
N LEU A 175 -25.57 5.21 -1.66
CA LEU A 175 -26.97 4.83 -1.85
C LEU A 175 -27.17 3.30 -1.86
N SER A 176 -26.22 2.54 -2.42
CA SER A 176 -26.29 1.07 -2.52
C SER A 176 -26.02 0.35 -1.19
N ILE A 177 -25.24 0.95 -0.28
CA ILE A 177 -25.17 0.54 1.14
C ILE A 177 -26.45 0.97 1.89
N GLY A 178 -27.01 2.11 1.51
CA GLY A 178 -28.22 2.68 2.08
C GLY A 178 -27.93 3.57 3.30
N PRO A 179 -28.39 4.85 3.32
CA PRO A 179 -28.05 5.80 4.38
C PRO A 179 -28.57 5.36 5.77
N LYS A 180 -29.64 4.55 5.83
CA LYS A 180 -30.18 3.98 7.07
C LYS A 180 -29.26 2.93 7.71
N VAL A 181 -28.43 2.23 6.93
CA VAL A 181 -27.42 1.30 7.45
C VAL A 181 -26.21 2.09 7.96
N LEU A 182 -25.75 3.06 7.17
CA LEU A 182 -24.62 3.94 7.50
C LEU A 182 -24.88 4.83 8.74
N ALA A 183 -26.14 5.16 9.00
CA ALA A 183 -26.56 5.86 10.22
C ALA A 183 -26.51 4.99 11.48
N ARG A 184 -26.63 3.65 11.35
CA ARG A 184 -26.63 2.71 12.48
C ARG A 184 -25.23 2.28 12.92
N SER A 185 -24.26 2.14 11.99
CA SER A 185 -22.89 1.75 12.32
C SER A 185 -21.89 2.92 12.13
N PRO A 186 -21.46 3.59 13.22
CA PRO A 186 -20.46 4.66 13.12
C PRO A 186 -19.06 4.13 12.75
N VAL A 187 -18.78 2.85 13.01
CA VAL A 187 -17.53 2.17 12.62
C VAL A 187 -17.50 2.01 11.09
N LEU A 188 -18.56 1.44 10.51
CA LEU A 188 -18.71 1.29 9.07
C LEU A 188 -18.63 2.64 8.35
N ARG A 189 -19.28 3.68 8.91
CA ARG A 189 -19.21 5.04 8.38
C ARG A 189 -17.79 5.61 8.38
N ARG A 190 -16.99 5.33 9.42
CA ARG A 190 -15.58 5.77 9.48
C ARG A 190 -14.71 5.02 8.47
N GLN A 191 -14.86 3.70 8.35
CA GLN A 191 -14.15 2.90 7.35
C GLN A 191 -14.48 3.35 5.93
N LEU A 192 -15.78 3.52 5.62
CA LEU A 192 -16.24 3.98 4.32
C LEU A 192 -15.66 5.35 3.96
N ILE A 193 -15.76 6.36 4.84
CA ILE A 193 -15.19 7.69 4.58
C ILE A 193 -13.67 7.60 4.32
N SER A 194 -12.94 6.76 5.08
CA SER A 194 -11.51 6.54 4.87
C SER A 194 -11.20 5.95 3.48
N GLN A 195 -12.01 5.02 2.99
CA GLN A 195 -11.85 4.46 1.64
C GLN A 195 -12.25 5.42 0.52
N LEU A 196 -13.37 6.11 0.68
CA LEU A 196 -13.82 7.11 -0.29
C LEU A 196 -12.82 8.28 -0.40
N LEU A 197 -12.08 8.59 0.67
CA LEU A 197 -10.94 9.53 0.63
C LEU A 197 -9.71 8.97 -0.09
N VAL A 198 -9.44 7.65 -0.05
CA VAL A 198 -8.37 7.02 -0.87
C VAL A 198 -8.72 7.09 -2.35
N VAL A 199 -9.97 6.76 -2.73
CA VAL A 199 -10.45 6.87 -4.11
C VAL A 199 -10.40 8.33 -4.60
N ALA A 200 -10.80 9.29 -3.76
CA ALA A 200 -10.68 10.72 -4.08
C ALA A 200 -9.21 11.19 -4.20
N ALA A 201 -8.29 10.67 -3.40
CA ALA A 201 -6.85 10.94 -3.53
C ALA A 201 -6.26 10.33 -4.81
N GLN A 202 -6.75 9.15 -5.23
CA GLN A 202 -6.43 8.56 -6.52
C GLN A 202 -7.02 9.36 -7.70
N ALA A 203 -8.18 10.01 -7.54
CA ALA A 203 -8.69 10.94 -8.55
C ALA A 203 -7.75 12.13 -8.84
N VAL A 204 -6.99 12.59 -7.84
CA VAL A 204 -5.93 13.62 -8.03
C VAL A 204 -4.81 13.10 -8.93
N LEU A 205 -4.46 11.81 -8.83
CA LEU A 205 -3.45 11.18 -9.69
C LEU A 205 -3.88 11.19 -11.17
N ALA A 206 -5.15 10.90 -11.42
CA ALA A 206 -5.77 10.97 -12.74
C ALA A 206 -5.91 12.40 -13.29
N ILE A 207 -5.71 13.44 -12.47
CA ILE A 207 -5.74 14.85 -12.89
C ILE A 207 -4.31 15.43 -13.00
N ALA A 208 -3.35 14.91 -12.24
CA ALA A 208 -1.98 15.44 -12.21
C ALA A 208 -1.14 15.10 -13.45
N TYR A 209 -1.08 13.82 -13.86
CA TYR A 209 -0.30 13.42 -15.05
C TYR A 209 -0.77 14.07 -16.37
N PRO A 210 -2.09 14.26 -16.63
CA PRO A 210 -2.54 14.89 -17.87
C PRO A 210 -2.23 16.40 -17.91
N LEU A 211 -2.29 17.08 -16.76
CA LEU A 211 -1.85 18.46 -16.64
C LEU A 211 -0.33 18.58 -16.83
N PHE A 212 0.46 17.67 -16.25
CA PHE A 212 1.90 17.59 -16.52
C PHE A 212 2.17 17.37 -18.02
N SER A 213 1.45 16.46 -18.66
CA SER A 213 1.57 16.19 -20.10
C SER A 213 1.20 17.40 -20.96
N ALA A 214 0.14 18.11 -20.60
CA ALA A 214 -0.28 19.33 -21.28
C ALA A 214 0.78 20.44 -21.20
N VAL A 215 1.48 20.57 -20.07
CA VAL A 215 2.61 21.51 -19.94
C VAL A 215 3.85 21.01 -20.69
N PHE A 216 4.24 19.75 -20.51
CA PHE A 216 5.41 19.16 -21.17
C PHE A 216 5.36 19.30 -22.71
N ASN A 217 4.19 19.07 -23.31
CA ASN A 217 3.95 19.22 -24.75
C ASN A 217 3.77 20.69 -25.23
N GLN A 218 4.07 21.68 -24.38
CA GLN A 218 4.17 23.11 -24.73
C GLN A 218 5.58 23.69 -24.56
N LEU A 219 6.50 22.95 -23.94
CA LEU A 219 7.88 23.37 -23.67
C LEU A 219 8.83 23.05 -24.84
N SER A 220 9.89 23.85 -25.02
CA SER A 220 11.00 23.52 -25.94
C SER A 220 11.84 22.34 -25.42
N GLY A 221 12.67 21.71 -26.26
CA GLY A 221 13.43 20.50 -25.87
C GLY A 221 14.34 20.67 -24.64
N ASP A 222 14.97 21.85 -24.48
CA ASP A 222 15.79 22.16 -23.30
C ASP A 222 14.92 22.35 -22.05
N GLN A 223 13.78 23.04 -22.20
CA GLN A 223 12.80 23.24 -21.13
C GLN A 223 12.13 21.91 -20.71
N GLN A 224 11.80 21.04 -21.66
CA GLN A 224 11.33 19.67 -21.42
C GLN A 224 12.35 18.88 -20.58
N THR A 225 13.63 18.98 -20.93
CA THR A 225 14.72 18.29 -20.22
C THR A 225 14.83 18.74 -18.77
N VAL A 226 14.67 20.04 -18.48
CA VAL A 226 14.58 20.55 -17.09
C VAL A 226 13.27 20.14 -16.41
N PHE A 227 12.15 20.16 -17.13
CA PHE A 227 10.82 19.87 -16.58
C PHE A 227 10.62 18.38 -16.22
N VAL A 228 11.38 17.45 -16.81
CA VAL A 228 11.37 16.03 -16.40
C VAL A 228 11.73 15.83 -14.93
N PHE A 229 12.56 16.69 -14.32
CA PHE A 229 12.84 16.58 -12.88
C PHE A 229 11.61 16.82 -11.98
N VAL A 230 10.52 17.36 -12.53
CA VAL A 230 9.22 17.44 -11.83
C VAL A 230 8.54 16.06 -11.73
N LEU A 231 8.81 15.10 -12.62
CA LEU A 231 8.21 13.75 -12.55
C LEU A 231 8.61 12.97 -11.28
N PRO A 232 9.89 12.86 -10.90
CA PRO A 232 10.28 12.29 -9.60
C PRO A 232 9.63 12.99 -8.40
N ILE A 233 9.55 14.32 -8.42
CA ILE A 233 8.92 15.12 -7.35
C ILE A 233 7.42 14.83 -7.29
N LEU A 234 6.75 14.74 -8.44
CA LEU A 234 5.34 14.43 -8.58
C LEU A 234 5.04 13.00 -8.08
N LYS A 235 5.74 11.99 -8.63
CA LYS A 235 5.74 10.57 -8.21
C LYS A 235 5.85 10.49 -6.68
N PHE A 236 6.88 11.12 -6.10
CA PHE A 236 7.10 11.18 -4.65
C PHE A 236 5.95 11.83 -3.87
N CYS A 237 5.49 13.03 -4.25
CA CYS A 237 4.40 13.74 -3.58
C CYS A 237 3.10 12.94 -3.59
N ILE A 238 2.76 12.28 -4.70
CA ILE A 238 1.59 11.40 -4.81
C ILE A 238 1.75 10.20 -3.88
N LYS A 239 2.91 9.51 -3.85
CA LYS A 239 3.17 8.43 -2.90
C LYS A 239 2.92 8.88 -1.46
N GLN A 240 3.30 10.11 -1.11
CA GLN A 240 3.05 10.66 0.24
C GLN A 240 1.57 10.93 0.53
N VAL A 241 0.82 11.47 -0.43
CA VAL A 241 -0.63 11.70 -0.29
C VAL A 241 -1.35 10.36 -0.14
N ILE A 242 -1.14 9.41 -1.04
CA ILE A 242 -1.82 8.11 -1.01
C ILE A 242 -1.42 7.32 0.24
N ALA A 243 -0.14 7.22 0.58
CA ALA A 243 0.30 6.53 1.81
C ALA A 243 -0.26 7.14 3.11
N ARG A 244 -0.58 8.43 3.11
CA ARG A 244 -1.24 9.09 4.25
C ARG A 244 -2.73 8.77 4.29
N MET A 245 -3.43 8.83 3.16
CA MET A 245 -4.88 8.58 3.09
C MET A 245 -5.23 7.10 3.27
N SER A 246 -4.36 6.18 2.84
CA SER A 246 -4.55 4.74 3.05
C SER A 246 -4.02 4.23 4.39
N SER A 247 -3.50 5.09 5.28
CA SER A 247 -2.81 4.67 6.52
C SER A 247 -3.64 3.81 7.48
N HIS A 248 -4.97 3.78 7.35
CA HIS A 248 -5.86 2.85 8.07
C HIS A 248 -5.82 1.40 7.56
N LEU A 249 -5.06 1.10 6.49
CA LEU A 249 -4.93 -0.22 5.87
C LEU A 249 -3.71 -1.04 6.32
N GLU A 250 -2.86 -0.45 7.17
CA GLU A 250 -1.80 -1.07 7.97
C GLU A 250 -0.68 -1.90 7.29
N GLU A 251 -1.03 -2.89 6.45
CA GLU A 251 -0.13 -3.83 5.76
C GLU A 251 -0.37 -3.88 4.23
N CYS A 252 -1.30 -3.06 3.71
CA CYS A 252 -1.60 -2.91 2.28
C CYS A 252 -1.30 -1.51 1.72
N VAL A 253 -0.63 -0.64 2.49
CA VAL A 253 -0.35 0.73 2.06
C VAL A 253 0.68 0.71 0.93
N GLY A 254 1.76 -0.05 1.08
CA GLY A 254 2.77 -0.25 0.05
C GLY A 254 2.21 -0.83 -1.24
N LEU A 255 1.28 -1.78 -1.15
CA LEU A 255 0.61 -2.39 -2.30
C LEU A 255 -0.20 -1.36 -3.09
N ILE A 256 -1.07 -0.60 -2.41
CA ILE A 256 -1.89 0.44 -3.03
C ILE A 256 -1.00 1.55 -3.63
N VAL A 257 0.08 1.92 -2.95
CA VAL A 257 1.02 2.94 -3.44
C VAL A 257 1.75 2.47 -4.70
N VAL A 258 2.24 1.23 -4.77
CA VAL A 258 2.92 0.73 -5.99
C VAL A 258 1.91 0.54 -7.13
N PHE A 259 0.82 -0.19 -6.90
CA PHE A 259 -0.14 -0.49 -7.97
C PHE A 259 -1.05 0.69 -8.37
N SER A 260 -1.00 1.83 -7.66
CA SER A 260 -1.51 3.12 -8.19
C SER A 260 -0.41 4.03 -8.70
N VAL A 261 0.56 4.42 -7.88
CA VAL A 261 1.50 5.48 -8.24
C VAL A 261 2.57 5.00 -9.19
N ASP A 262 3.19 3.85 -8.95
CA ASP A 262 4.27 3.36 -9.80
C ASP A 262 3.73 2.79 -11.11
N VAL A 263 2.65 2.01 -11.08
CA VAL A 263 1.94 1.60 -12.32
C VAL A 263 1.57 2.83 -13.16
N CYS A 264 0.96 3.85 -12.56
CA CYS A 264 0.59 5.04 -13.29
C CYS A 264 1.80 5.85 -13.79
N SER A 265 2.86 5.96 -12.98
CA SER A 265 4.07 6.67 -13.36
C SER A 265 4.82 5.97 -14.49
N VAL A 266 4.92 4.64 -14.47
CA VAL A 266 5.66 3.88 -15.50
C VAL A 266 4.92 3.87 -16.82
N VAL A 267 3.60 3.59 -16.83
CA VAL A 267 2.82 3.70 -18.09
C VAL A 267 2.91 5.14 -18.63
N TYR A 268 2.83 6.16 -17.76
CA TYR A 268 2.97 7.56 -18.18
C TYR A 268 4.37 7.88 -18.73
N VAL A 269 5.45 7.41 -18.09
CA VAL A 269 6.83 7.58 -18.58
C VAL A 269 6.99 6.90 -19.93
N VAL A 270 6.56 5.64 -20.08
CA VAL A 270 6.69 4.88 -21.34
C VAL A 270 5.88 5.52 -22.47
N VAL A 271 4.68 6.06 -22.21
CA VAL A 271 3.94 6.91 -23.19
C VAL A 271 4.75 8.18 -23.52
N SER A 272 5.31 8.86 -22.52
CA SER A 272 6.07 10.10 -22.70
C SER A 272 7.36 9.91 -23.51
N LEU A 273 8.02 8.76 -23.36
CA LEU A 273 9.22 8.37 -24.13
C LEU A 273 8.98 8.32 -25.64
N GLN A 274 7.73 8.12 -26.10
CA GLN A 274 7.38 8.21 -27.53
C GLN A 274 7.31 9.66 -28.04
N THR A 275 6.96 10.59 -27.14
CA THR A 275 6.81 12.02 -27.45
C THR A 275 8.08 12.83 -27.17
N ALA A 276 9.03 12.26 -26.43
CA ALA A 276 10.29 12.92 -26.08
C ALA A 276 11.19 13.10 -27.32
N ILE A 277 11.53 14.35 -27.63
CA ILE A 277 12.31 14.69 -28.83
C ILE A 277 13.81 14.42 -28.63
N SER A 278 14.29 14.37 -27.38
CA SER A 278 15.72 14.27 -27.05
C SER A 278 16.09 12.95 -26.34
N PRO A 279 17.16 12.25 -26.78
CA PRO A 279 17.65 11.04 -26.11
C PRO A 279 18.26 11.33 -24.73
N LEU A 280 18.69 12.59 -24.47
CA LEU A 280 19.14 13.03 -23.15
C LEU A 280 18.00 12.94 -22.12
N THR A 281 16.80 13.36 -22.50
CA THR A 281 15.60 13.32 -21.66
C THR A 281 15.25 11.87 -21.26
N THR A 282 15.32 10.95 -22.23
CA THR A 282 15.16 9.50 -22.00
C THR A 282 16.21 8.94 -21.03
N THR A 283 17.48 9.32 -21.24
CA THR A 283 18.61 8.88 -20.39
C THR A 283 18.47 9.39 -18.96
N LEU A 284 17.98 10.61 -18.77
CA LEU A 284 17.76 11.21 -17.46
C LEU A 284 16.59 10.57 -16.68
N MET A 285 15.53 10.12 -17.37
CA MET A 285 14.47 9.33 -16.73
C MET A 285 15.03 8.01 -16.20
N LEU A 286 15.68 7.22 -17.06
CA LEU A 286 16.23 5.91 -16.73
C LEU A 286 17.30 5.97 -15.62
N THR A 287 18.18 6.97 -15.65
CA THR A 287 19.20 7.16 -14.60
C THR A 287 18.61 7.70 -13.28
N SER A 288 17.50 8.44 -13.33
CA SER A 288 16.78 8.89 -12.13
C SER A 288 16.12 7.73 -11.39
N ASP A 289 15.39 6.86 -12.09
CA ASP A 289 14.75 5.71 -11.44
C ASP A 289 15.81 4.74 -10.90
N ALA A 290 16.82 4.36 -11.69
CA ALA A 290 17.97 3.54 -11.24
C ALA A 290 18.69 4.10 -9.99
N PHE A 291 18.76 5.43 -9.83
CA PHE A 291 19.30 6.07 -8.63
C PHE A 291 18.41 5.84 -7.39
N PHE A 292 17.08 5.87 -7.54
CA PHE A 292 16.16 5.54 -6.45
C PHE A 292 16.22 4.06 -6.07
N VAL A 293 16.37 3.14 -7.03
CA VAL A 293 16.64 1.70 -6.75
C VAL A 293 17.87 1.56 -5.86
N LEU A 294 18.96 2.24 -6.23
CA LEU A 294 20.23 2.15 -5.53
C LEU A 294 20.16 2.78 -4.13
N LEU A 295 19.38 3.85 -3.93
CA LEU A 295 19.06 4.38 -2.60
C LEU A 295 18.18 3.44 -1.76
N ALA A 296 17.24 2.73 -2.37
CA ALA A 296 16.40 1.76 -1.68
C ALA A 296 17.20 0.51 -1.24
N LEU A 297 18.01 -0.04 -2.15
CA LEU A 297 19.02 -1.07 -1.85
C LEU A 297 19.96 -0.63 -0.71
N ARG A 298 20.46 0.61 -0.77
CA ARG A 298 21.31 1.18 0.28
C ARG A 298 20.58 1.24 1.63
N SER A 299 19.33 1.71 1.66
CA SER A 299 18.50 1.74 2.87
C SER A 299 18.32 0.33 3.46
N ILE A 300 18.00 -0.64 2.61
CA ILE A 300 17.84 -2.05 3.00
C ILE A 300 19.16 -2.64 3.54
N TYR A 301 20.32 -2.32 2.96
CA TYR A 301 21.58 -2.89 3.43
C TYR A 301 22.07 -2.25 4.74
N TYR A 302 22.11 -0.91 4.81
CA TYR A 302 22.67 -0.19 5.98
C TYR A 302 21.85 -0.38 7.27
N HIS A 303 20.51 -0.47 7.20
CA HIS A 303 19.71 -0.78 8.39
C HIS A 303 19.85 -2.24 8.86
N ALA A 304 20.45 -3.13 8.07
CA ALA A 304 20.58 -4.54 8.47
C ALA A 304 21.92 -4.87 9.14
N ASP A 305 22.90 -3.97 9.17
CA ASP A 305 24.18 -4.25 9.85
C ASP A 305 24.04 -4.30 11.38
N ALA A 306 23.04 -3.63 11.96
CA ALA A 306 22.66 -3.82 13.36
C ALA A 306 22.19 -5.27 13.60
N SER A 307 21.22 -5.77 12.83
CA SER A 307 20.79 -7.18 12.85
C SER A 307 21.93 -8.18 12.53
N ASN A 308 22.85 -7.84 11.62
CA ASN A 308 24.03 -8.67 11.32
C ASN A 308 24.96 -8.80 12.54
N SER A 309 25.12 -7.74 13.34
CA SER A 309 26.00 -7.75 14.52
C SER A 309 25.57 -8.78 15.58
N TRP A 310 24.27 -8.90 15.82
CA TRP A 310 23.70 -9.97 16.67
C TRP A 310 23.95 -11.35 16.05
N ARG A 311 23.75 -11.49 14.72
CA ARG A 311 24.00 -12.75 14.00
C ARG A 311 25.46 -13.20 14.12
N SER A 312 26.43 -12.29 14.07
CA SER A 312 27.84 -12.60 14.30
C SER A 312 28.20 -12.85 15.78
N ALA A 313 27.44 -12.30 16.73
CA ALA A 313 27.66 -12.51 18.16
C ALA A 313 27.18 -13.89 18.66
N GLN A 314 26.22 -14.50 17.96
CA GLN A 314 25.57 -15.75 18.40
C GLN A 314 25.93 -16.99 17.55
N VAL A 315 26.68 -16.83 16.46
CA VAL A 315 27.20 -17.95 15.65
C VAL A 315 28.52 -18.48 16.21
N GLN A 316 28.47 -19.70 16.74
CA GLN A 316 29.66 -20.46 17.12
C GLN A 316 30.33 -21.06 15.85
N PRO A 317 31.67 -21.13 15.72
CA PRO A 317 32.33 -21.24 14.40
C PRO A 317 32.21 -22.58 13.64
N SER A 318 31.42 -23.55 14.13
CA SER A 318 31.54 -24.97 13.77
C SER A 318 30.37 -25.59 12.98
N THR A 319 29.30 -24.82 12.66
CA THR A 319 28.12 -25.37 11.93
C THR A 319 27.82 -24.57 10.65
N SER A 320 28.57 -24.85 9.59
CA SER A 320 28.53 -24.13 8.31
C SER A 320 27.49 -24.69 7.30
N GLN A 321 26.23 -24.85 7.72
CA GLN A 321 25.11 -25.15 6.81
C GLN A 321 23.89 -24.27 7.13
N ASN A 322 23.26 -23.75 6.06
CA ASN A 322 22.11 -22.85 6.01
C ASN A 322 21.23 -22.77 7.29
N MET A 323 21.56 -21.85 8.19
CA MET A 323 20.60 -21.36 9.19
C MET A 323 19.57 -20.49 8.47
N ASP A 324 18.33 -20.96 8.42
CA ASP A 324 17.25 -20.28 7.72
C ASP A 324 16.93 -18.90 8.36
N TYR A 325 16.74 -17.90 7.52
CA TYR A 325 16.36 -16.55 7.93
C TYR A 325 15.01 -16.54 8.64
N PHE A 326 14.04 -17.35 8.20
CA PHE A 326 12.75 -17.45 8.88
C PHE A 326 12.89 -18.02 10.29
N GLN A 327 13.67 -19.10 10.47
CA GLN A 327 13.95 -19.68 11.78
C GLN A 327 14.60 -18.67 12.73
N THR A 328 15.59 -17.91 12.23
CA THR A 328 16.34 -16.91 12.99
C THR A 328 15.45 -15.73 13.43
N LEU A 329 14.59 -15.24 12.53
CA LEU A 329 13.61 -14.20 12.85
C LEU A 329 12.54 -14.71 13.82
N MET A 330 12.14 -15.97 13.68
CA MET A 330 11.15 -16.62 14.54
C MET A 330 11.66 -16.78 15.98
N THR A 331 12.95 -17.07 16.21
CA THR A 331 13.54 -17.09 17.56
C THR A 331 13.62 -15.70 18.18
N LEU A 332 14.03 -14.68 17.43
CA LEU A 332 14.03 -13.28 17.90
C LEU A 332 12.63 -12.83 18.35
N ILE A 333 11.59 -13.18 17.59
CA ILE A 333 10.19 -12.92 17.96
C ILE A 333 9.79 -13.67 19.23
N GLN A 334 10.20 -14.94 19.40
CA GLN A 334 9.94 -15.68 20.64
C GLN A 334 10.60 -14.99 21.85
N GLU A 335 11.86 -14.58 21.76
CA GLU A 335 12.58 -13.91 22.84
C GLU A 335 11.95 -12.56 23.21
N ALA A 336 11.61 -11.74 22.20
CA ALA A 336 10.92 -10.46 22.37
C ALA A 336 9.58 -10.59 23.14
N PHE A 337 8.77 -11.60 22.79
CA PHE A 337 7.51 -11.87 23.49
C PHE A 337 7.71 -12.54 24.86
N GLN A 338 8.74 -13.36 25.05
CA GLN A 338 9.10 -13.90 26.37
C GLN A 338 9.53 -12.79 27.34
N TYR A 339 10.28 -11.78 26.88
CA TYR A 339 10.65 -10.62 27.69
C TYR A 339 9.42 -9.85 28.19
N ALA A 340 8.49 -9.51 27.28
CA ALA A 340 7.30 -8.72 27.58
C ALA A 340 6.21 -9.46 28.38
N ASN A 341 6.38 -10.76 28.64
CA ASN A 341 5.52 -11.53 29.55
C ASN A 341 5.90 -11.35 31.04
N LYS A 342 6.91 -10.55 31.36
CA LYS A 342 7.29 -10.21 32.75
C LYS A 342 6.36 -9.13 33.34
N PRO A 343 6.09 -9.13 34.67
CA PRO A 343 5.05 -8.28 35.27
C PRO A 343 5.16 -6.77 35.02
N ASN A 344 6.39 -6.25 34.90
CA ASN A 344 6.66 -4.81 34.76
C ASN A 344 7.25 -4.44 33.38
N ALA A 345 7.20 -5.34 32.40
CA ALA A 345 7.76 -5.07 31.07
C ALA A 345 6.78 -4.29 30.17
N PRO A 346 7.26 -3.35 29.33
CA PRO A 346 6.41 -2.69 28.35
C PRO A 346 5.88 -3.70 27.30
N PRO A 347 4.69 -3.47 26.72
CA PRO A 347 4.14 -4.35 25.69
C PRO A 347 4.98 -4.31 24.42
N VAL A 348 5.24 -5.47 23.80
CA VAL A 348 5.96 -5.55 22.52
C VAL A 348 5.23 -4.70 21.46
N PRO A 349 5.92 -3.82 20.70
CA PRO A 349 5.31 -3.02 19.63
C PRO A 349 4.98 -3.83 18.34
N ILE A 350 5.30 -5.13 18.31
CA ILE A 350 5.12 -6.04 17.17
C ILE A 350 3.67 -6.53 17.06
N ARG A 351 3.06 -6.43 15.87
CA ARG A 351 1.70 -6.91 15.59
C ARG A 351 1.70 -8.44 15.43
N VAL A 352 0.90 -9.18 16.21
CA VAL A 352 0.86 -10.65 16.14
C VAL A 352 0.01 -11.16 14.98
N ARG A 353 -1.19 -10.59 14.78
CA ARG A 353 -2.14 -10.98 13.72
C ARG A 353 -2.20 -9.91 12.64
N ALA A 354 -2.38 -10.34 11.40
CA ALA A 354 -2.65 -9.43 10.28
C ALA A 354 -4.08 -8.86 10.40
N PRO A 355 -4.37 -7.68 9.80
CA PRO A 355 -5.74 -7.20 9.64
C PRO A 355 -6.55 -8.06 8.64
N ILE A 356 -5.87 -8.84 7.79
CA ILE A 356 -6.45 -9.67 6.71
C ILE A 356 -6.35 -11.16 7.08
N GLN A 357 -7.30 -11.97 6.62
CA GLN A 357 -7.27 -13.42 6.79
C GLN A 357 -6.22 -14.06 5.86
N LEU A 358 -4.99 -14.19 6.36
CA LEU A 358 -3.91 -14.90 5.66
C LEU A 358 -3.91 -16.40 6.03
N PRO A 359 -3.70 -17.31 5.06
CA PRO A 359 -3.65 -18.76 5.29
C PRO A 359 -2.43 -19.14 6.13
N LEU A 360 -2.58 -20.11 7.03
CA LEU A 360 -1.54 -20.57 7.95
C LEU A 360 -1.48 -22.09 7.98
N SER A 361 -0.29 -22.65 8.11
CA SER A 361 -0.10 -24.06 8.46
C SER A 361 -0.55 -24.33 9.90
N VAL A 362 -0.80 -25.60 10.21
CA VAL A 362 -1.11 -26.06 11.57
C VAL A 362 0.06 -25.79 12.53
N GLU A 363 1.28 -25.63 12.02
CA GLU A 363 2.43 -25.19 12.82
C GLU A 363 2.44 -23.69 13.10
N SER A 364 2.30 -22.87 12.07
CA SER A 364 2.23 -21.41 12.20
C SER A 364 1.06 -20.98 13.09
N ALA A 365 -0.08 -21.67 13.00
CA ALA A 365 -1.20 -21.48 13.91
C ALA A 365 -0.87 -21.84 15.37
N ARG A 366 -0.15 -22.96 15.62
CA ARG A 366 0.35 -23.33 16.95
C ARG A 366 1.33 -22.28 17.49
N PHE A 367 2.23 -21.76 16.66
CA PHE A 367 3.19 -20.71 17.04
C PHE A 367 2.50 -19.40 17.44
N ILE A 368 1.57 -18.90 16.63
CA ILE A 368 0.76 -17.71 16.99
C ILE A 368 -0.02 -17.97 18.28
N SER A 369 -0.51 -19.19 18.49
CA SER A 369 -1.20 -19.54 19.74
C SER A 369 -0.29 -19.48 20.96
N SER A 370 0.99 -19.89 20.87
CA SER A 370 1.90 -19.89 22.03
C SER A 370 2.28 -18.47 22.44
N LEU A 371 2.54 -17.56 21.49
CA LEU A 371 2.77 -16.14 21.74
C LEU A 371 1.59 -15.50 22.50
N VAL A 372 0.35 -15.75 22.04
CA VAL A 372 -0.87 -15.20 22.67
C VAL A 372 -1.14 -15.81 24.04
N HIS A 373 -0.93 -17.12 24.22
CA HIS A 373 -1.19 -17.79 25.51
C HIS A 373 -0.13 -17.49 26.58
N GLY A 374 1.12 -17.20 26.20
CA GLY A 374 2.16 -16.79 27.15
C GLY A 374 1.74 -15.57 27.99
N LYS A 375 1.20 -14.54 27.32
CA LYS A 375 0.66 -13.33 27.97
C LYS A 375 -0.50 -13.65 28.91
N ARG A 376 -1.42 -14.52 28.48
CA ARG A 376 -2.62 -14.90 29.27
C ARG A 376 -2.27 -15.76 30.49
N ARG A 377 -1.26 -16.63 30.39
CA ARG A 377 -0.82 -17.54 31.47
C ARG A 377 -0.13 -16.79 32.62
N ASN A 378 0.54 -15.67 32.35
CA ASN A 378 1.12 -14.83 33.40
C ASN A 378 0.10 -13.84 33.98
N ALA A 379 -0.82 -13.29 33.17
CA ALA A 379 -1.92 -12.45 33.67
C ALA A 379 -2.86 -13.19 34.65
N GLY A 380 -3.04 -14.50 34.50
CA GLY A 380 -3.78 -15.33 35.48
C GLY A 380 -2.97 -15.71 36.73
N LYS A 381 -1.64 -15.54 36.73
CA LYS A 381 -0.80 -15.81 37.91
C LYS A 381 -0.67 -14.60 38.83
N SER A 382 -0.70 -13.38 38.30
CA SER A 382 -0.68 -12.16 39.14
C SER A 382 -1.95 -11.98 39.99
N THR A 383 -3.06 -12.63 39.63
CA THR A 383 -4.31 -12.61 40.42
C THR A 383 -4.35 -13.61 41.56
N PHE A 384 -3.39 -14.55 41.66
CA PHE A 384 -3.42 -15.67 42.61
C PHE A 384 -2.30 -15.60 43.67
N SER A 385 -1.90 -14.38 44.04
CA SER A 385 -0.71 -14.14 44.89
C SER A 385 -0.98 -13.37 46.20
N THR A 386 -2.24 -13.17 46.62
CA THR A 386 -2.55 -12.63 47.96
C THR A 386 -3.86 -13.17 48.54
N SER A 387 -3.77 -14.19 49.40
CA SER A 387 -4.65 -14.49 50.54
C SER A 387 -4.39 -15.91 51.06
N ARG A 388 -3.39 -16.07 51.94
CA ARG A 388 -3.32 -17.25 52.81
C ARG A 388 -4.20 -16.95 54.03
N VAL A 389 -5.39 -17.56 54.08
CA VAL A 389 -6.26 -17.59 55.26
C VAL A 389 -6.56 -19.05 55.57
N GLU A 390 -6.64 -19.39 56.85
CA GLU A 390 -6.52 -20.76 57.35
C GLU A 390 -7.81 -21.25 58.03
N LEU A 391 -7.97 -22.58 58.12
CA LEU A 391 -9.12 -23.32 58.69
C LEU A 391 -10.47 -23.13 57.94
N LYS A 392 -11.35 -24.13 57.85
CA LYS A 392 -11.65 -25.24 58.78
C LYS A 392 -11.79 -26.60 58.09
N GLN A 393 -11.54 -27.68 58.85
CA GLN A 393 -11.91 -29.05 58.48
C GLN A 393 -13.41 -29.31 58.66
N VAL A 394 -14.01 -30.13 57.78
CA VAL A 394 -15.18 -30.99 58.06
C VAL A 394 -14.93 -32.36 57.40
N SER A 395 -15.38 -33.45 58.04
CA SER A 395 -15.13 -34.84 57.62
C SER A 395 -16.05 -35.31 56.48
N GLY A 396 -15.63 -36.27 55.64
CA GLY A 396 -16.36 -36.62 54.40
C GLY A 396 -16.14 -37.96 53.67
N ARG A 397 -15.32 -38.90 54.16
CA ARG A 397 -15.34 -40.36 53.87
C ARG A 397 -15.37 -40.90 52.40
N SER A 398 -14.26 -41.55 52.01
CA SER A 398 -14.13 -42.70 51.07
C SER A 398 -14.15 -42.52 49.54
N GLU A 399 -13.22 -43.24 48.88
CA GLU A 399 -13.04 -43.50 47.44
C GLU A 399 -13.87 -44.73 46.95
N PRO A 400 -13.67 -45.35 45.76
CA PRO A 400 -12.92 -44.98 44.53
C PRO A 400 -13.72 -45.21 43.20
N HIS A 401 -13.02 -45.26 42.04
CA HIS A 401 -13.42 -45.85 40.74
C HIS A 401 -14.37 -45.04 39.80
N GLN A 402 -14.34 -45.14 38.45
CA GLN A 402 -13.36 -45.74 37.51
C GLN A 402 -13.59 -45.30 36.02
N TYR A 403 -12.50 -45.25 35.24
CA TYR A 403 -12.31 -45.32 33.76
C TYR A 403 -13.40 -44.89 32.73
N GLN A 404 -13.02 -43.92 31.87
CA GLN A 404 -13.05 -43.96 30.39
C GLN A 404 -14.38 -44.14 29.60
N SER A 405 -14.69 -43.18 28.71
CA SER A 405 -14.84 -43.37 27.24
C SER A 405 -15.47 -42.15 26.52
N ASP A 406 -15.19 -42.01 25.22
CA ASP A 406 -15.74 -40.97 24.31
C ASP A 406 -17.24 -41.14 24.01
N THR A 407 -17.96 -40.04 23.70
CA THR A 407 -18.32 -39.72 22.29
C THR A 407 -19.13 -38.42 22.07
N ARG A 408 -18.66 -37.65 21.07
CA ARG A 408 -19.40 -36.97 19.98
C ARG A 408 -20.79 -36.31 20.23
N ARG A 409 -20.75 -34.97 20.17
CA ARG A 409 -21.28 -34.14 19.04
C ARG A 409 -22.81 -33.87 18.92
N TRP A 410 -23.18 -32.63 19.28
CA TRP A 410 -24.27 -31.77 18.75
C TRP A 410 -25.67 -32.35 18.48
N HIS A 411 -26.69 -31.80 19.15
CA HIS A 411 -27.87 -31.22 18.48
C HIS A 411 -28.67 -30.29 19.40
N THR A 412 -29.07 -29.11 18.89
CA THR A 412 -30.15 -28.28 19.44
C THR A 412 -30.86 -27.56 18.28
N LYS A 413 -32.20 -27.48 18.33
CA LYS A 413 -33.02 -26.75 17.35
C LYS A 413 -34.11 -25.93 18.08
N HIS A 414 -34.10 -24.62 17.82
CA HIS A 414 -35.20 -23.65 17.69
C HIS A 414 -36.45 -23.64 18.62
N ALA A 415 -36.88 -22.39 18.88
CA ALA A 415 -38.25 -21.93 19.19
C ALA A 415 -38.77 -22.19 20.64
N THR A 416 -39.66 -21.38 21.25
CA THR A 416 -40.37 -20.15 20.79
C THR A 416 -40.71 -19.20 21.96
N SER A 417 -41.07 -17.94 21.67
CA SER A 417 -41.63 -16.90 22.59
C SER A 417 -43.19 -16.95 22.64
N PRO A 418 -44.02 -16.01 23.21
CA PRO A 418 -43.74 -14.68 23.83
C PRO A 418 -44.65 -14.18 25.02
N CYS A 419 -44.41 -12.92 25.48
CA CYS A 419 -45.30 -12.01 26.27
C CYS A 419 -45.62 -12.37 27.75
N ARG A 420 -45.92 -11.45 28.70
CA ARG A 420 -45.99 -9.94 28.81
C ARG A 420 -45.62 -9.55 30.29
N VAL A 421 -45.89 -8.41 30.98
CA VAL A 421 -46.74 -7.19 30.85
C VAL A 421 -45.97 -5.92 31.35
N SER A 422 -46.56 -4.99 32.13
CA SER A 422 -46.01 -3.78 32.83
C SER A 422 -46.99 -3.43 34.01
N PRO A 423 -47.00 -2.28 34.77
CA PRO A 423 -46.39 -0.93 34.61
C PRO A 423 -45.78 -0.27 35.90
N ALA A 424 -45.55 1.06 35.88
CA ALA A 424 -45.13 1.93 37.01
C ALA A 424 -46.07 3.16 37.16
N PRO A 425 -46.00 3.94 38.26
CA PRO A 425 -45.78 5.40 38.13
C PRO A 425 -45.00 6.10 39.28
N ASN A 426 -44.87 7.44 39.22
CA ASN A 426 -43.97 8.32 40.02
C ASN A 426 -44.60 9.02 41.25
N LYS A 427 -43.80 9.43 42.25
CA LYS A 427 -43.82 10.78 42.90
C LYS A 427 -42.61 11.03 43.87
N LEU A 428 -42.59 12.18 44.56
CA LEU A 428 -41.50 13.20 44.52
C LEU A 428 -41.40 14.03 45.83
N ILE A 429 -40.33 14.84 46.03
CA ILE A 429 -40.11 15.96 47.03
C ILE A 429 -39.60 15.54 48.44
N ASP A 430 -38.74 16.26 49.21
CA ASP A 430 -37.63 17.23 48.97
C ASP A 430 -36.91 17.64 50.31
N SER A 431 -35.76 18.35 50.23
CA SER A 431 -35.09 19.21 51.25
C SER A 431 -34.26 18.50 52.35
N LYS A 432 -33.11 19.00 52.87
CA LYS A 432 -32.26 20.23 52.72
C LYS A 432 -30.77 19.76 52.72
N GLY A 433 -29.71 20.38 52.18
CA GLY A 433 -29.31 21.79 52.01
C GLY A 433 -28.23 22.18 53.06
N PRO A 434 -27.13 22.94 52.78
CA PRO A 434 -26.83 23.76 51.59
C PRO A 434 -25.40 23.71 50.97
N GLN A 435 -25.32 24.03 49.67
CA GLN A 435 -24.40 24.95 48.96
C GLN A 435 -22.94 25.23 49.45
N VAL A 436 -21.94 24.99 48.58
CA VAL A 436 -20.87 25.95 48.21
C VAL A 436 -20.58 25.83 46.71
N LEU A 437 -20.33 26.95 46.03
CA LEU A 437 -20.03 27.09 44.60
C LEU A 437 -18.61 27.67 44.42
N HIS A 438 -17.84 27.29 43.39
CA HIS A 438 -17.10 28.27 42.54
C HIS A 438 -16.38 27.66 41.33
N THR A 439 -16.34 28.44 40.25
CA THR A 439 -15.68 28.16 38.95
C THR A 439 -14.19 28.53 38.97
N ILE A 440 -13.33 27.71 38.34
CA ILE A 440 -12.00 28.05 37.79
C ILE A 440 -11.49 26.79 37.07
N SER A 441 -10.71 26.77 35.99
CA SER A 441 -10.25 27.68 34.93
C SER A 441 -9.09 26.92 34.26
N SER A 442 -8.80 27.14 32.98
CA SER A 442 -7.79 26.40 32.23
C SER A 442 -6.35 26.75 32.62
N ARG A 443 -5.47 25.75 32.81
CA ARG A 443 -4.01 25.94 32.71
C ARG A 443 -3.31 24.81 31.95
N THR A 444 -2.35 25.23 31.14
CA THR A 444 -1.40 24.41 30.40
C THR A 444 -0.52 23.58 31.33
N PHE A 445 -0.14 22.36 30.90
CA PHE A 445 0.99 21.65 31.48
C PHE A 445 2.21 21.76 30.56
N THR A 446 3.36 22.09 31.12
CA THR A 446 4.57 22.46 30.37
C THR A 446 5.43 21.26 29.99
N ARG A 447 6.12 21.40 28.86
CA ARG A 447 7.17 20.51 28.37
C ARG A 447 8.40 20.61 29.29
N ALA A 448 8.69 19.55 30.04
CA ALA A 448 9.95 19.41 30.76
C ALA A 448 11.06 18.89 29.83
N ASN A 449 12.32 19.22 30.14
CA ASN A 449 13.47 18.91 29.29
C ASN A 449 14.01 17.49 29.54
N PHE A 450 14.61 16.88 28.51
CA PHE A 450 15.17 15.53 28.55
C PHE A 450 16.55 15.51 27.87
N GLU A 451 17.50 16.28 28.41
CA GLU A 451 18.89 16.35 27.88
C GLU A 451 19.97 16.08 28.95
N ASP A 452 19.66 16.07 30.26
CA ASP A 452 20.65 16.02 31.36
C ASP A 452 21.01 14.62 31.91
N ILE A 453 20.79 13.52 31.16
CA ILE A 453 21.27 12.17 31.55
C ILE A 453 22.02 11.46 30.40
N VAL A 454 22.94 12.17 29.76
CA VAL A 454 24.04 11.56 28.99
C VAL A 454 25.32 12.36 29.26
N HIS A 455 26.18 11.88 30.18
CA HIS A 455 27.66 11.96 30.11
C HIS A 455 28.33 11.50 31.42
N SER A 456 28.65 10.21 31.53
CA SER A 456 29.82 9.75 32.28
C SER A 456 30.39 8.50 31.60
N SER A 457 31.69 8.51 31.29
CA SER A 457 32.38 7.42 30.59
C SER A 457 33.44 6.83 31.50
N ALA A 458 33.34 5.54 31.80
CA ALA A 458 34.37 4.79 32.53
C ALA A 458 34.47 3.34 32.01
N ARG A 459 35.72 2.88 31.88
CA ARG A 459 36.26 1.63 31.28
C ARG A 459 35.39 0.35 31.28
N PRO A 460 35.61 -0.54 30.28
CA PRO A 460 34.98 -1.87 30.23
C PRO A 460 35.75 -2.91 31.07
N THR A 461 35.02 -3.64 31.93
CA THR A 461 35.48 -4.91 32.53
C THR A 461 34.29 -5.83 32.79
N VAL A 462 34.48 -7.14 32.58
CA VAL A 462 33.49 -8.23 32.76
C VAL A 462 32.35 -8.23 31.72
N SER A 463 32.09 -9.41 31.15
CA SER A 463 31.06 -9.66 30.15
C SER A 463 29.65 -9.73 30.77
N ALA A 464 28.90 -8.64 30.66
CA ALA A 464 27.46 -8.66 30.91
C ALA A 464 26.72 -9.50 29.84
N PRO A 465 25.66 -10.24 30.18
CA PRO A 465 24.84 -10.95 29.20
C PRO A 465 24.06 -9.95 28.33
N VAL A 466 23.93 -10.26 27.03
CA VAL A 466 23.32 -9.40 25.99
C VAL A 466 22.07 -8.69 26.50
N ASP A 467 22.07 -7.36 26.35
CA ASP A 467 21.10 -6.49 27.00
C ASP A 467 19.71 -6.68 26.37
N ARG A 468 18.77 -7.26 27.13
CA ARG A 468 17.57 -7.92 26.58
C ARG A 468 16.52 -6.96 25.99
N SER A 469 16.82 -5.67 25.92
CA SER A 469 16.06 -4.69 25.12
C SER A 469 16.44 -4.69 23.63
N THR A 470 17.60 -5.25 23.23
CA THR A 470 17.95 -5.34 21.81
C THR A 470 16.96 -6.24 21.08
N ALA A 471 16.69 -7.46 21.58
CA ALA A 471 15.88 -8.47 20.88
C ALA A 471 14.49 -7.98 20.40
N ILE A 472 13.85 -7.04 21.11
CA ILE A 472 12.60 -6.40 20.65
C ILE A 472 12.85 -5.47 19.45
N THR A 473 13.93 -4.69 19.51
CA THR A 473 14.41 -3.80 18.45
C THR A 473 14.88 -4.61 17.24
N ASP A 474 15.72 -5.62 17.45
CA ASP A 474 16.30 -6.51 16.44
C ASP A 474 15.18 -7.25 15.67
N ALA A 475 14.17 -7.76 16.40
CA ALA A 475 12.99 -8.38 15.79
C ALA A 475 12.14 -7.38 15.00
N GLN A 476 11.95 -6.15 15.49
CA GLN A 476 11.19 -5.12 14.79
C GLN A 476 11.93 -4.64 13.52
N GLU A 477 13.23 -4.42 13.59
CA GLU A 477 14.08 -4.00 12.47
C GLU A 477 14.16 -5.08 11.39
N ALA A 478 14.26 -6.36 11.77
CA ALA A 478 14.23 -7.46 10.82
C ALA A 478 12.85 -7.61 10.14
N LEU A 479 11.74 -7.48 10.89
CA LEU A 479 10.38 -7.44 10.34
C LEU A 479 10.17 -6.25 9.38
N GLN A 480 10.66 -5.07 9.74
CA GLN A 480 10.58 -3.85 8.93
C GLN A 480 11.46 -3.95 7.67
N THR A 481 12.65 -4.53 7.79
CA THR A 481 13.56 -4.83 6.68
C THR A 481 12.93 -5.80 5.67
N LEU A 482 12.24 -6.84 6.17
CA LEU A 482 11.54 -7.81 5.33
C LEU A 482 10.39 -7.13 4.57
N PHE A 483 9.57 -6.31 5.23
CA PHE A 483 8.52 -5.55 4.55
C PHE A 483 9.06 -4.50 3.56
N HIS A 484 10.15 -3.80 3.91
CA HIS A 484 10.77 -2.85 3.00
C HIS A 484 11.26 -3.55 1.73
N SER A 485 11.79 -4.78 1.83
CA SER A 485 12.14 -5.59 0.66
C SER A 485 10.92 -6.03 -0.16
N GLU A 486 9.81 -6.37 0.48
CA GLU A 486 8.54 -6.72 -0.17
C GLU A 486 8.02 -5.54 -1.01
N TYR A 487 8.03 -4.32 -0.46
CA TYR A 487 7.69 -3.09 -1.17
C TYR A 487 8.64 -2.78 -2.35
N VAL A 488 9.95 -2.90 -2.16
CA VAL A 488 10.94 -2.55 -3.21
C VAL A 488 10.88 -3.54 -4.37
N VAL A 489 10.85 -4.85 -4.10
CA VAL A 489 10.72 -5.87 -5.16
C VAL A 489 9.45 -5.70 -5.98
N MET A 490 8.36 -5.26 -5.35
CA MET A 490 7.09 -4.98 -6.02
C MET A 490 7.16 -3.72 -6.91
N ALA A 491 7.92 -2.69 -6.51
CA ALA A 491 8.14 -1.48 -7.32
C ALA A 491 9.01 -1.76 -8.55
N GLU A 492 10.19 -2.36 -8.38
CA GLU A 492 11.06 -2.74 -9.50
C GLU A 492 10.36 -3.69 -10.49
N PHE A 493 9.48 -4.57 -9.99
CA PHE A 493 8.72 -5.50 -10.82
C PHE A 493 7.76 -4.79 -11.77
N VAL A 494 7.05 -3.74 -11.32
CA VAL A 494 6.18 -2.96 -12.22
C VAL A 494 7.00 -2.09 -13.18
N GLU A 495 8.14 -1.55 -12.73
CA GLU A 495 9.10 -0.80 -13.56
C GLU A 495 9.73 -1.68 -14.65
N CYS A 496 10.00 -2.97 -14.37
CA CYS A 496 10.51 -3.95 -15.34
C CYS A 496 9.45 -4.48 -16.31
N VAL A 497 8.24 -4.82 -15.84
CA VAL A 497 7.26 -5.57 -16.65
C VAL A 497 6.36 -4.67 -17.51
N ILE A 498 6.00 -3.47 -17.03
CA ILE A 498 5.11 -2.56 -17.77
C ILE A 498 5.66 -2.14 -19.15
N PRO A 499 6.96 -1.80 -19.32
CA PRO A 499 7.51 -1.42 -20.63
C PRO A 499 7.40 -2.55 -21.67
N VAL A 500 7.57 -3.81 -21.26
CA VAL A 500 7.43 -4.98 -22.14
C VAL A 500 5.98 -5.12 -22.59
N LEU A 501 5.03 -5.05 -21.65
CA LEU A 501 3.60 -5.13 -21.96
C LEU A 501 3.12 -3.93 -22.81
N TYR A 502 3.70 -2.75 -22.60
CA TYR A 502 3.43 -1.57 -23.43
C TYR A 502 3.99 -1.72 -24.86
N GLY A 503 5.20 -2.25 -25.04
CA GLY A 503 5.78 -2.51 -26.37
C GLY A 503 4.93 -3.50 -27.18
N ILE A 504 4.36 -4.51 -26.52
CA ILE A 504 3.39 -5.46 -27.09
C ILE A 504 2.08 -4.72 -27.44
N TYR A 505 1.49 -3.99 -26.50
CA TYR A 505 0.27 -3.18 -26.73
C TYR A 505 0.44 -2.21 -27.90
N LEU A 506 1.58 -1.52 -28.00
CA LEU A 506 1.88 -0.59 -29.09
C LEU A 506 2.00 -1.30 -30.43
N THR A 507 2.59 -2.50 -30.46
CA THR A 507 2.63 -3.32 -31.69
C THR A 507 1.22 -3.71 -32.14
N CYS A 508 0.35 -4.14 -31.21
CA CYS A 508 -1.04 -4.41 -31.51
C CYS A 508 -1.78 -3.15 -32.00
N LEU A 509 -1.61 -2.01 -31.31
CA LEU A 509 -2.23 -0.74 -31.67
C LEU A 509 -1.79 -0.27 -33.06
N TYR A 510 -0.50 -0.37 -33.41
CA TYR A 510 0.06 0.07 -34.70
C TYR A 510 -0.60 -0.63 -35.90
N HIS A 511 -1.02 -1.89 -35.73
CA HIS A 511 -1.71 -2.66 -36.77
C HIS A 511 -3.25 -2.49 -36.77
N LEU A 512 -3.83 -1.75 -35.82
CA LEU A 512 -5.26 -1.48 -35.76
C LEU A 512 -5.60 -0.13 -36.43
N PRO A 513 -6.76 0.00 -37.11
CA PRO A 513 -7.20 1.28 -37.71
C PRO A 513 -7.23 2.45 -36.71
N THR A 514 -7.42 2.13 -35.43
CA THR A 514 -7.47 3.05 -34.29
C THR A 514 -6.17 3.83 -34.08
N ALA A 515 -5.02 3.36 -34.59
CA ALA A 515 -3.75 4.11 -34.60
C ALA A 515 -3.86 5.52 -35.20
N ALA A 516 -4.77 5.73 -36.16
CA ALA A 516 -4.97 7.05 -36.78
C ALA A 516 -5.48 8.13 -35.81
N TYR A 517 -6.02 7.77 -34.64
CA TYR A 517 -6.65 8.68 -33.68
C TYR A 517 -5.79 9.01 -32.45
N TYR A 518 -4.59 8.42 -32.36
CA TYR A 518 -3.61 8.69 -31.30
C TYR A 518 -2.45 9.56 -31.84
N PRO A 519 -2.09 10.67 -31.18
CA PRO A 519 -1.06 11.60 -31.68
C PRO A 519 0.31 10.96 -31.93
N HIS A 520 0.69 9.97 -31.12
CA HIS A 520 2.01 9.32 -31.16
C HIS A 520 2.12 8.23 -32.24
N THR A 521 1.00 7.63 -32.70
CA THR A 521 1.00 6.64 -33.80
C THR A 521 0.51 7.18 -35.15
N ARG A 522 -0.35 8.21 -35.19
CA ARG A 522 -0.97 8.74 -36.43
C ARG A 522 0.02 9.08 -37.56
N HIS A 523 1.25 9.47 -37.21
CA HIS A 523 2.29 9.88 -38.16
C HIS A 523 3.58 9.03 -38.04
N LEU A 524 3.47 7.82 -37.50
CA LEU A 524 4.61 6.96 -37.18
C LEU A 524 5.00 6.10 -38.40
N THR A 525 6.08 6.47 -39.09
CA THR A 525 6.65 5.67 -40.20
C THR A 525 7.19 4.33 -39.68
N PRO A 526 7.26 3.28 -40.52
CA PRO A 526 7.78 1.97 -40.09
C PRO A 526 9.19 2.04 -39.48
N GLU A 527 10.05 2.90 -40.02
CA GLU A 527 11.40 3.18 -39.50
C GLU A 527 11.38 3.77 -38.09
N LYS A 528 10.48 4.74 -37.85
CA LYS A 528 10.31 5.36 -36.52
C LYS A 528 9.62 4.43 -35.53
N PHE A 529 8.70 3.57 -35.99
CA PHE A 529 8.14 2.51 -35.17
C PHE A 529 9.22 1.51 -34.74
N ALA A 530 10.10 1.09 -35.67
CA ALA A 530 11.21 0.19 -35.37
C ALA A 530 12.19 0.81 -34.35
N SER A 531 12.61 2.07 -34.52
CA SER A 531 13.50 2.73 -33.55
C SER A 531 12.81 2.98 -32.19
N THR A 532 11.52 3.30 -32.17
CA THR A 532 10.73 3.39 -30.93
C THR A 532 10.68 2.06 -30.19
N GLN A 533 10.46 0.94 -30.91
CA GLN A 533 10.47 -0.39 -30.30
C GLN A 533 11.86 -0.80 -29.80
N ILE A 534 12.93 -0.49 -30.54
CA ILE A 534 14.31 -0.72 -30.07
C ILE A 534 14.58 0.05 -28.78
N ASN A 535 14.17 1.32 -28.69
CA ASN A 535 14.31 2.12 -27.47
C ASN A 535 13.56 1.49 -26.27
N PHE A 536 12.38 0.93 -26.49
CA PHE A 536 11.66 0.20 -25.43
C PHE A 536 12.29 -1.13 -25.05
N MET A 537 12.86 -1.88 -26.01
CA MET A 537 13.61 -3.09 -25.70
C MET A 537 14.89 -2.79 -24.91
N VAL A 538 15.58 -1.68 -25.21
CA VAL A 538 16.74 -1.21 -24.43
C VAL A 538 16.31 -0.77 -23.03
N TYR A 539 15.23 0.01 -22.89
CA TYR A 539 14.69 0.40 -21.59
C TYR A 539 14.32 -0.83 -20.74
N ALA A 540 13.52 -1.76 -21.30
CA ALA A 540 13.12 -2.99 -20.64
C ALA A 540 14.31 -3.91 -20.28
N LEU A 541 15.38 -3.92 -21.08
CA LEU A 541 16.61 -4.67 -20.77
C LEU A 541 17.35 -4.08 -19.56
N VAL A 542 17.40 -2.75 -19.43
CA VAL A 542 18.00 -2.09 -18.26
C VAL A 542 17.15 -2.31 -17.01
N GLU A 543 15.83 -2.21 -17.10
CA GLU A 543 14.95 -2.48 -15.94
C GLU A 543 14.89 -3.98 -15.58
N PHE A 544 15.10 -4.88 -16.54
CA PHE A 544 15.34 -6.30 -16.24
C PHE A 544 16.68 -6.50 -15.52
N ALA A 545 17.72 -5.75 -15.87
CA ALA A 545 19.01 -5.81 -15.20
C ALA A 545 18.98 -5.23 -13.77
N SER A 546 18.25 -4.12 -13.53
CA SER A 546 18.03 -3.58 -12.19
C SER A 546 17.23 -4.56 -11.32
N PHE A 547 16.11 -5.09 -11.83
CA PHE A 547 15.29 -6.08 -11.13
C PHE A 547 16.05 -7.39 -10.83
N ALA A 548 16.83 -7.90 -11.78
CA ALA A 548 17.67 -9.09 -11.58
C ALA A 548 18.79 -8.82 -10.55
N GLY A 549 19.41 -7.63 -10.61
CA GLY A 549 20.41 -7.17 -9.65
C GLY A 549 19.86 -7.09 -8.22
N LEU A 550 18.69 -6.45 -8.04
CA LEU A 550 17.98 -6.43 -6.77
C LEU A 550 17.71 -7.86 -6.26
N ASN A 551 17.12 -8.72 -7.10
CA ASN A 551 16.77 -10.09 -6.71
C ASN A 551 18.00 -10.88 -6.28
N LEU A 552 19.15 -10.72 -6.95
CA LEU A 552 20.41 -11.36 -6.57
C LEU A 552 20.96 -10.83 -5.24
N LEU A 553 20.95 -9.51 -5.02
CA LEU A 553 21.44 -8.89 -3.79
C LEU A 553 20.57 -9.26 -2.58
N LEU A 554 19.24 -9.20 -2.72
CA LEU A 554 18.32 -9.61 -1.66
C LEU A 554 18.38 -11.13 -1.40
N LYS A 555 18.53 -11.97 -2.44
CA LYS A 555 18.75 -13.42 -2.26
C LYS A 555 20.04 -13.70 -1.48
N ARG A 556 21.13 -12.98 -1.76
CA ARG A 556 22.38 -13.08 -0.98
C ARG A 556 22.21 -12.64 0.48
N LYS A 557 21.32 -11.68 0.75
CA LYS A 557 21.07 -11.14 2.10
C LYS A 557 20.13 -12.02 2.95
N PHE A 558 19.07 -12.55 2.36
CA PHE A 558 17.99 -13.28 3.06
C PHE A 558 18.03 -14.81 2.87
N GLY A 559 18.83 -15.34 1.94
CA GLY A 559 18.92 -16.78 1.62
C GLY A 559 17.82 -17.29 0.67
N PHE A 560 16.58 -16.81 0.81
CA PHE A 560 15.47 -17.16 -0.09
C PHE A 560 15.41 -16.27 -1.36
N SER A 561 14.65 -16.68 -2.39
CA SER A 561 14.46 -15.87 -3.61
C SER A 561 13.30 -14.85 -3.43
N PRO A 562 13.52 -13.54 -3.65
CA PRO A 562 12.47 -12.52 -3.44
C PRO A 562 11.27 -12.64 -4.37
N LEU A 563 11.39 -13.36 -5.49
CA LEU A 563 10.25 -13.73 -6.35
C LEU A 563 9.14 -14.46 -5.57
N TYR A 564 9.48 -15.16 -4.48
CA TYR A 564 8.47 -15.78 -3.61
C TYR A 564 7.71 -14.74 -2.76
N GLN A 565 8.37 -13.65 -2.31
CA GLN A 565 7.66 -12.53 -1.67
C GLN A 565 6.70 -11.88 -2.66
N LEU A 566 7.19 -11.60 -3.87
CA LEU A 566 6.41 -11.01 -4.94
C LEU A 566 5.17 -11.87 -5.27
N ALA A 567 5.36 -13.16 -5.57
CA ALA A 567 4.24 -14.06 -5.87
C ALA A 567 3.29 -14.25 -4.68
N PHE A 568 3.80 -14.25 -3.44
CA PHE A 568 2.96 -14.27 -2.23
C PHE A 568 2.05 -13.02 -2.17
N VAL A 569 2.58 -11.83 -2.42
CA VAL A 569 1.78 -10.58 -2.48
C VAL A 569 0.75 -10.64 -3.62
N LEU A 570 1.19 -11.00 -4.82
CA LEU A 570 0.35 -11.06 -6.02
C LEU A 570 -0.81 -12.06 -5.86
N GLU A 571 -0.58 -13.25 -5.29
CA GLU A 571 -1.66 -14.21 -5.01
C GLU A 571 -2.57 -13.75 -3.85
N THR A 572 -2.00 -13.36 -2.71
CA THR A 572 -2.80 -13.05 -1.50
C THR A 572 -3.66 -11.80 -1.62
N GLN A 573 -3.38 -10.93 -2.58
CA GLN A 573 -4.08 -9.65 -2.78
C GLN A 573 -4.56 -9.47 -4.23
N MET A 574 -4.79 -10.58 -4.95
CA MET A 574 -5.11 -10.59 -6.38
C MET A 574 -6.31 -9.71 -6.76
N GLY A 575 -7.34 -9.58 -5.92
CA GLY A 575 -8.53 -8.77 -6.24
C GLY A 575 -8.24 -7.26 -6.22
N THR A 576 -7.77 -6.71 -5.10
CA THR A 576 -7.23 -5.33 -5.04
C THR A 576 -6.18 -5.05 -6.12
N LEU A 577 -5.28 -6.00 -6.41
CA LEU A 577 -4.28 -5.91 -7.48
C LEU A 577 -4.93 -5.72 -8.86
N GLN A 578 -5.81 -6.64 -9.29
CA GLN A 578 -6.48 -6.53 -10.59
C GLN A 578 -7.34 -5.27 -10.66
N GLY A 579 -8.02 -4.89 -9.58
CA GLY A 579 -8.80 -3.65 -9.51
C GLY A 579 -7.97 -2.40 -9.80
N HIS A 580 -6.75 -2.32 -9.25
CA HIS A 580 -5.82 -1.23 -9.56
C HIS A 580 -5.28 -1.31 -11.00
N LEU A 581 -4.86 -2.49 -11.46
CA LEU A 581 -4.31 -2.66 -12.81
C LEU A 581 -5.33 -2.32 -13.89
N PHE A 582 -6.57 -2.82 -13.78
CA PHE A 582 -7.66 -2.45 -14.69
C PHE A 582 -7.97 -0.96 -14.63
N LEU A 583 -7.91 -0.33 -13.44
CA LEU A 583 -8.16 1.10 -13.33
C LEU A 583 -7.10 1.94 -14.05
N TRP A 584 -5.81 1.71 -13.77
CA TRP A 584 -4.73 2.55 -14.30
C TRP A 584 -4.41 2.24 -15.77
N VAL A 585 -4.36 0.96 -16.18
CA VAL A 585 -4.02 0.59 -17.56
C VAL A 585 -5.12 1.03 -18.53
N SER A 586 -6.41 0.80 -18.21
CA SER A 586 -7.51 1.25 -19.07
C SER A 586 -7.63 2.76 -19.17
N TRP A 587 -7.32 3.48 -18.08
CA TRP A 587 -7.40 4.95 -18.05
C TRP A 587 -6.26 5.64 -18.81
N ILE A 588 -4.99 5.27 -18.55
CA ILE A 588 -3.83 6.00 -19.10
C ILE A 588 -3.70 5.79 -20.61
N LEU A 589 -3.85 4.54 -21.08
CA LEU A 589 -3.63 4.23 -22.50
C LEU A 589 -4.60 4.99 -23.40
N GLN A 590 -5.84 5.18 -22.95
CA GLN A 590 -6.88 5.90 -23.70
C GLN A 590 -6.78 7.42 -23.58
N ILE A 591 -5.93 7.95 -22.69
CA ILE A 591 -5.96 9.37 -22.36
C ILE A 591 -5.44 10.29 -23.46
N THR A 592 -4.58 9.77 -24.34
CA THR A 592 -4.03 10.51 -25.48
C THR A 592 -4.91 10.46 -26.73
N LEU A 593 -6.01 9.70 -26.71
CA LEU A 593 -6.93 9.55 -27.84
C LEU A 593 -7.60 10.90 -28.18
N THR A 594 -7.57 11.30 -29.45
CA THR A 594 -8.07 12.62 -29.90
C THR A 594 -9.55 12.90 -29.60
N HIS A 595 -10.38 11.85 -29.47
CA HIS A 595 -11.79 11.96 -29.05
C HIS A 595 -11.99 12.45 -27.61
N ASN A 596 -10.97 12.31 -26.74
CA ASN A 596 -10.97 12.85 -25.38
C ASN A 596 -10.58 14.34 -25.31
N GLY A 597 -10.38 14.96 -26.48
CA GLY A 597 -10.14 16.39 -26.64
C GLY A 597 -8.67 16.79 -26.54
N LYS A 598 -8.36 17.98 -27.07
CA LYS A 598 -7.05 18.59 -26.91
C LYS A 598 -6.95 19.29 -25.55
N TYR A 599 -5.78 19.23 -24.93
CA TYR A 599 -5.43 19.98 -23.71
C TYR A 599 -4.97 21.42 -23.98
N TYR A 600 -5.09 21.88 -25.23
CA TYR A 600 -4.71 23.24 -25.64
C TYR A 600 -5.94 24.16 -25.58
N LEU A 601 -6.04 24.95 -24.51
CA LEU A 601 -6.56 26.31 -24.63
C LEU A 601 -5.36 27.24 -24.84
N PRO A 602 -5.33 28.13 -25.83
CA PRO A 602 -4.36 29.22 -25.83
C PRO A 602 -4.66 30.12 -24.63
N LEU A 603 -3.70 30.22 -23.70
CA LEU A 603 -3.81 30.98 -22.44
C LEU A 603 -3.86 32.52 -22.62
N VAL A 604 -4.13 32.98 -23.84
CA VAL A 604 -3.98 34.36 -24.34
C VAL A 604 -5.35 35.07 -24.49
N HIS A 605 -6.45 34.43 -24.08
CA HIS A 605 -7.81 34.97 -24.20
C HIS A 605 -8.62 34.97 -22.89
N PHE A 606 -7.94 34.88 -21.73
CA PHE A 606 -8.57 34.98 -20.40
C PHE A 606 -7.76 35.80 -19.38
N ILE A 607 -6.85 36.64 -19.89
CA ILE A 607 -6.21 37.78 -19.22
C ILE A 607 -6.36 38.97 -20.17
#